data_AF-A0A238UNI3-F1
#
_entry.id   AF-A0A238UNI3-F1
#
_cell.length_a   1.000
_cell.length_b   1.000
_cell.length_c   1.000
_cell.angle_alpha   90.00
_cell.angle_beta   90.00
_cell.angle_gamma   90.00
#
_symmetry.space_group_name_H-M   'P 1'
#
loop_
_entity.id
_entity.type
_entity.pdbx_description
1 polymer ?
#
loop_
_entity_poly.entity_id
_entity_poly.type
_entity_poly.pdbx_seq_one_letter_code
_entity_poly.pdbx_strand_id
1 'polypeptide(L)'
;MLDENSINPKLFNHYSHYLTQIDEIDYSGDRAYLTCEDVLDAHYLICDHFLQLGEGIAGFGPKDFGLLSSAVSRQLASAGGKFVYDDLWDIASSLIFGLINDHPFHDGNKRTAFLSSVFFMMQHNYLPSVDIEAIEDFTVEIADYKRKWGKYLTVEEISSTFRTMFRRQDNRIAYIVTFNELQGLLRQHQCSIGDPQGNYINVYRGENRVAHIGFPGWSKEVSRNAISTVRKMTGLIPENGVDAQVFFKGADPLSVLIGHYEEPLRRLAFR
;
A
#
# COMPACT_ATOMS: atom_id res chain seq x y z
N MET A 1 -1.15 -11.68 1.14
CA MET A 1 -0.34 -12.67 1.86
C MET A 1 1.13 -12.50 1.57
N LEU A 2 1.90 -12.22 2.61
CA LEU A 2 3.37 -12.17 2.55
C LEU A 2 3.97 -13.58 2.50
N ASP A 3 5.11 -13.72 1.82
CA ASP A 3 5.89 -14.97 1.83
C ASP A 3 7.03 -14.92 2.87
N GLU A 4 7.63 -16.08 3.18
CA GLU A 4 8.69 -16.20 4.19
C GLU A 4 9.95 -15.36 3.85
N ASN A 5 10.14 -15.01 2.59
CA ASN A 5 11.27 -14.20 2.13
C ASN A 5 10.93 -12.70 2.01
N SER A 6 9.66 -12.32 2.24
CA SER A 6 9.16 -10.95 2.07
C SER A 6 9.60 -10.03 3.21
N ILE A 7 9.79 -10.57 4.41
CA ILE A 7 10.15 -9.83 5.62
C ILE A 7 11.13 -10.64 6.50
N ASN A 8 11.70 -10.01 7.52
CA ASN A 8 12.58 -10.65 8.49
C ASN A 8 11.93 -11.93 9.07
N PRO A 9 12.67 -13.06 9.19
CA PRO A 9 12.11 -14.33 9.67
C PRO A 9 11.43 -14.26 11.05
N LYS A 10 11.90 -13.38 11.96
CA LYS A 10 11.25 -13.19 13.26
C LYS A 10 9.88 -12.53 13.10
N LEU A 11 9.79 -11.53 12.21
CA LEU A 11 8.52 -10.87 11.89
C LEU A 11 7.58 -11.83 11.17
N PHE A 12 8.07 -12.64 10.23
CA PHE A 12 7.28 -13.62 9.51
C PHE A 12 6.62 -14.66 10.43
N ASN A 13 7.34 -15.13 11.45
CA ASN A 13 6.77 -16.03 12.45
C ASN A 13 5.61 -15.39 13.24
N HIS A 14 5.74 -14.11 13.61
CA HIS A 14 4.66 -13.38 14.27
C HIS A 14 3.48 -13.16 13.32
N TYR A 15 3.75 -12.72 12.09
CA TYR A 15 2.75 -12.54 11.05
C TYR A 15 1.95 -13.82 10.82
N SER A 16 2.63 -14.94 10.61
CA SER A 16 2.00 -16.26 10.39
C SER A 16 1.12 -16.68 11.55
N HIS A 17 1.53 -16.41 12.80
CA HIS A 17 0.71 -16.68 13.96
C HIS A 17 -0.60 -15.86 13.97
N TYR A 18 -0.52 -14.56 13.70
CA TYR A 18 -1.72 -13.71 13.68
C TYR A 18 -2.62 -13.95 12.47
N LEU A 19 -2.05 -14.39 11.34
CA LEU A 19 -2.82 -14.79 10.16
C LEU A 19 -3.79 -15.94 10.50
N THR A 20 -3.38 -16.88 11.36
CA THR A 20 -4.28 -17.98 11.82
C THR A 20 -5.39 -17.52 12.75
N GLN A 21 -5.32 -16.30 13.27
CA GLN A 21 -6.33 -15.71 14.15
C GLN A 21 -7.34 -14.84 13.39
N ILE A 22 -7.23 -14.75 12.06
CA ILE A 22 -8.16 -13.97 11.25
C ILE A 22 -9.57 -14.52 11.40
N ASP A 23 -10.38 -13.76 12.13
CA ASP A 23 -11.83 -13.89 12.24
C ASP A 23 -12.45 -12.62 11.64
N GLU A 24 -12.58 -12.63 10.31
CA GLU A 24 -13.17 -11.55 9.53
C GLU A 24 -14.50 -11.96 8.91
N ILE A 25 -15.34 -10.98 8.62
CA ILE A 25 -16.62 -11.23 7.97
C ILE A 25 -16.33 -11.77 6.56
N ASP A 26 -16.75 -13.01 6.29
CA ASP A 26 -16.74 -13.60 4.95
C ASP A 26 -17.75 -12.86 4.06
N TYR A 27 -17.29 -11.77 3.45
CA TYR A 27 -18.06 -10.95 2.54
C TYR A 27 -17.61 -11.23 1.12
N SER A 28 -18.45 -11.98 0.38
CA SER A 28 -18.19 -12.38 -1.01
C SER A 28 -18.80 -11.44 -2.06
N GLY A 29 -19.24 -10.24 -1.66
CA GLY A 29 -19.83 -9.26 -2.56
C GLY A 29 -18.80 -8.37 -3.27
N ASP A 30 -19.21 -7.70 -4.35
CA ASP A 30 -18.32 -6.91 -5.22
C ASP A 30 -17.92 -5.53 -4.64
N ARG A 31 -18.08 -5.31 -3.32
CA ARG A 31 -17.82 -4.01 -2.71
C ARG A 31 -16.34 -3.83 -2.45
N ALA A 32 -15.85 -2.61 -2.64
CA ALA A 32 -14.51 -2.19 -2.25
C ALA A 32 -14.32 -2.26 -0.73
N TYR A 33 -13.34 -3.02 -0.25
CA TYR A 33 -12.84 -2.97 1.12
C TYR A 33 -11.43 -3.58 1.19
N LEU A 34 -10.69 -3.27 2.26
CA LEU A 34 -9.50 -4.03 2.65
C LEU A 34 -9.86 -5.08 3.71
N THR A 35 -9.26 -6.26 3.60
CA THR A 35 -9.35 -7.37 4.57
C THR A 35 -8.46 -7.12 5.79
N CYS A 36 -8.62 -7.95 6.83
CA CYS A 36 -7.68 -7.94 7.95
C CYS A 36 -6.28 -8.36 7.49
N GLU A 37 -6.20 -9.28 6.52
CA GLU A 37 -4.95 -9.71 5.91
C GLU A 37 -4.24 -8.54 5.22
N ASP A 38 -4.92 -7.75 4.39
CA ASP A 38 -4.31 -6.59 3.69
C ASP A 38 -3.69 -5.58 4.66
N VAL A 39 -4.41 -5.30 5.77
CA VAL A 39 -3.94 -4.37 6.81
C VAL A 39 -2.80 -4.97 7.62
N LEU A 40 -2.82 -6.29 7.86
CA LEU A 40 -1.73 -7.00 8.52
C LEU A 40 -0.47 -7.00 7.65
N ASP A 41 -0.60 -7.25 6.35
CA ASP A 41 0.48 -7.16 5.36
C ASP A 41 1.12 -5.77 5.41
N ALA A 42 0.32 -4.71 5.30
CA ALA A 42 0.78 -3.32 5.39
C ALA A 42 1.53 -3.04 6.69
N HIS A 43 1.00 -3.51 7.83
CA HIS A 43 1.63 -3.33 9.13
C HIS A 43 3.01 -4.00 9.21
N TYR A 44 3.10 -5.27 8.82
CA TYR A 44 4.34 -6.04 8.91
C TYR A 44 5.41 -5.58 7.93
N LEU A 45 5.02 -5.12 6.73
CA LEU A 45 5.94 -4.51 5.78
C LEU A 45 6.50 -3.18 6.31
N ILE A 46 5.66 -2.32 6.92
CA ILE A 46 6.13 -1.11 7.62
C ILE A 46 7.13 -1.53 8.71
N CYS A 47 6.80 -2.57 9.48
CA CYS A 47 7.65 -3.01 10.56
C CYS A 47 9.03 -3.47 10.08
N ASP A 48 9.05 -4.28 9.03
CA ASP A 48 10.27 -4.78 8.44
C ASP A 48 11.13 -3.65 7.85
N HIS A 49 10.51 -2.75 7.08
CA HIS A 49 11.19 -1.63 6.43
C HIS A 49 11.96 -0.77 7.44
N PHE A 50 11.29 -0.32 8.52
CA PHE A 50 11.94 0.53 9.51
C PHE A 50 12.94 -0.24 10.40
N LEU A 51 12.71 -1.53 10.64
CA LEU A 51 13.69 -2.38 11.31
C LEU A 51 14.99 -2.50 10.50
N GLN A 52 14.90 -2.64 9.16
CA GLN A 52 16.06 -2.67 8.26
C GLN A 52 16.83 -1.34 8.27
N LEU A 53 16.14 -0.22 8.48
CA LEU A 53 16.76 1.10 8.63
C LEU A 53 17.38 1.34 10.02
N GLY A 54 17.29 0.37 10.94
CA GLY A 54 17.78 0.50 12.31
C GLY A 54 16.89 1.35 13.20
N GLU A 55 15.65 1.63 12.78
CA GLU A 55 14.68 2.37 13.58
C GLU A 55 13.82 1.41 14.41
N GLY A 56 13.77 1.68 15.72
CA GLY A 56 13.02 0.84 16.65
C GLY A 56 11.51 0.99 16.47
N ILE A 57 10.80 -0.13 16.48
CA ILE A 57 9.35 -0.20 16.66
C ILE A 57 9.10 -0.80 18.03
N ALA A 58 8.25 -0.16 18.83
CA ALA A 58 8.07 -0.51 20.25
C ALA A 58 7.41 -1.89 20.44
N GLY A 59 6.64 -2.37 19.45
CA GLY A 59 6.08 -3.71 19.42
C GLY A 59 5.46 -4.04 18.06
N PHE A 60 5.45 -5.33 17.72
CA PHE A 60 4.98 -5.83 16.42
C PHE A 60 3.62 -6.50 16.53
N GLY A 61 2.77 -6.25 15.55
CA GLY A 61 1.50 -6.94 15.39
C GLY A 61 0.36 -6.42 16.27
N PRO A 62 -0.82 -7.06 16.15
CA PRO A 62 -2.01 -6.68 16.89
C PRO A 62 -1.81 -6.82 18.41
N LYS A 63 -2.37 -5.87 19.19
CA LYS A 63 -2.57 -6.00 20.65
C LYS A 63 -3.67 -6.99 20.97
N ASP A 64 -4.71 -6.95 20.16
CA ASP A 64 -5.93 -7.73 20.29
C ASP A 64 -6.52 -7.87 18.88
N PHE A 65 -6.79 -9.10 18.46
CA PHE A 65 -7.29 -9.36 17.12
C PHE A 65 -8.73 -8.83 16.94
N GLY A 66 -9.54 -8.83 17.98
CA GLY A 66 -10.88 -8.25 17.97
C GLY A 66 -10.86 -6.74 17.72
N LEU A 67 -9.83 -6.02 18.18
CA LEU A 67 -9.65 -4.61 17.82
C LEU A 67 -9.33 -4.44 16.33
N LEU A 68 -8.49 -5.31 15.75
CA LEU A 68 -8.18 -5.27 14.32
C LEU A 68 -9.42 -5.59 13.48
N SER A 69 -10.10 -6.69 13.79
CA SER A 69 -11.33 -7.11 13.11
C SER A 69 -12.42 -6.05 13.21
N SER A 70 -12.60 -5.42 14.39
CA SER A 70 -13.50 -4.28 14.58
C SER A 70 -13.13 -3.10 13.69
N ALA A 71 -11.86 -2.69 13.70
CA ALA A 71 -11.38 -1.53 12.93
C ALA A 71 -11.60 -1.72 11.42
N VAL A 72 -11.31 -2.92 10.90
CA VAL A 72 -11.41 -3.25 9.49
C VAL A 72 -12.87 -3.47 9.05
N SER A 73 -13.65 -4.21 9.85
CA SER A 73 -15.04 -4.56 9.53
C SER A 73 -15.99 -3.36 9.51
N ARG A 74 -15.59 -2.21 10.07
CA ARG A 74 -16.33 -0.93 9.96
C ARG A 74 -16.68 -0.58 8.51
N GLN A 75 -15.83 -0.94 7.55
CA GLN A 75 -16.05 -0.75 6.11
C GLN A 75 -17.34 -1.43 5.60
N LEU A 76 -17.74 -2.52 6.27
CA LEU A 76 -18.88 -3.36 5.92
C LEU A 76 -20.04 -3.21 6.91
N ALA A 77 -19.98 -2.22 7.82
CA ALA A 77 -21.03 -1.98 8.79
C ALA A 77 -22.38 -1.79 8.10
N SER A 78 -23.42 -2.47 8.60
CA SER A 78 -24.78 -2.39 8.06
C SER A 78 -25.80 -2.17 9.17
N ALA A 79 -26.86 -1.43 8.84
CA ALA A 79 -27.98 -1.15 9.72
C ALA A 79 -29.28 -1.18 8.89
N GLY A 80 -30.30 -1.89 9.40
CA GLY A 80 -31.59 -2.00 8.68
C GLY A 80 -31.48 -2.66 7.30
N GLY A 81 -30.52 -3.57 7.11
CA GLY A 81 -30.31 -4.29 5.84
C GLY A 81 -29.63 -3.46 4.74
N LYS A 82 -29.07 -2.29 5.09
CA LYS A 82 -28.27 -1.45 4.19
C LYS A 82 -26.92 -1.16 4.82
N PHE A 83 -25.90 -0.93 4.00
CA PHE A 83 -24.62 -0.49 4.51
C PHE A 83 -24.73 0.93 5.09
N VAL A 84 -23.95 1.18 6.14
CA VAL A 84 -23.90 2.49 6.81
C VAL A 84 -23.12 3.48 5.95
N TYR A 85 -22.02 3.02 5.37
CA TYR A 85 -21.21 3.75 4.41
C TYR A 85 -21.57 3.20 3.04
N ASP A 86 -21.74 4.02 2.00
CA ASP A 86 -22.15 3.56 0.66
C ASP A 86 -21.20 3.97 -0.45
N ASP A 87 -20.45 5.05 -0.26
CA ASP A 87 -19.44 5.48 -1.23
C ASP A 87 -18.01 5.15 -0.80
N LEU A 88 -17.11 5.20 -1.77
CA LEU A 88 -15.70 4.86 -1.61
C LEU A 88 -15.00 5.70 -0.52
N TRP A 89 -15.39 6.98 -0.40
CA TRP A 89 -14.75 7.92 0.51
C TRP A 89 -15.12 7.62 1.94
N ASP A 90 -16.38 7.29 2.19
CA ASP A 90 -16.86 6.88 3.51
C ASP A 90 -16.24 5.54 3.93
N ILE A 91 -16.07 4.59 3.00
CA ILE A 91 -15.38 3.32 3.26
C ILE A 91 -13.93 3.59 3.70
N ALA A 92 -13.17 4.34 2.90
CA ALA A 92 -11.79 4.71 3.22
C ALA A 92 -11.68 5.46 4.56
N SER A 93 -12.64 6.34 4.82
CA SER A 93 -12.71 7.15 6.03
C SER A 93 -13.06 6.31 7.26
N SER A 94 -13.92 5.30 7.11
CA SER A 94 -14.23 4.35 8.18
C SER A 94 -13.03 3.48 8.54
N LEU A 95 -12.21 3.10 7.55
CA LEU A 95 -10.98 2.34 7.72
C LEU A 95 -9.94 3.15 8.50
N ILE A 96 -9.59 4.36 8.02
CA ILE A 96 -8.60 5.19 8.72
C ILE A 96 -9.06 5.53 10.14
N PHE A 97 -10.35 5.82 10.31
CA PHE A 97 -10.95 6.08 11.61
C PHE A 97 -10.75 4.89 12.56
N GLY A 98 -11.09 3.68 12.12
CA GLY A 98 -10.99 2.46 12.92
C GLY A 98 -9.55 2.19 13.31
N LEU A 99 -8.63 2.17 12.35
CA LEU A 99 -7.22 1.86 12.60
C LEU A 99 -6.54 2.88 13.52
N ILE A 100 -6.94 4.16 13.46
CA ILE A 100 -6.42 5.17 14.37
C ILE A 100 -7.04 5.03 15.76
N ASN A 101 -8.37 4.99 15.87
CA ASN A 101 -9.05 5.19 17.15
C ASN A 101 -9.26 3.91 17.95
N ASP A 102 -9.34 2.75 17.29
CA ASP A 102 -9.42 1.45 17.97
C ASP A 102 -8.01 0.98 18.41
N HIS A 103 -6.95 1.60 17.86
CA HIS A 103 -5.54 1.32 18.16
C HIS A 103 -5.18 -0.19 18.17
N PRO A 104 -5.50 -0.94 17.11
CA PRO A 104 -5.40 -2.40 17.10
C PRO A 104 -3.99 -2.95 17.23
N PHE A 105 -2.95 -2.18 16.89
CA PHE A 105 -1.54 -2.61 16.94
C PHE A 105 -0.80 -2.11 18.17
N HIS A 106 0.25 -2.84 18.58
CA HIS A 106 1.12 -2.47 19.71
C HIS A 106 1.74 -1.07 19.50
N ASP A 107 2.27 -0.85 18.31
CA ASP A 107 2.79 0.42 17.79
C ASP A 107 2.40 0.54 16.32
N GLY A 108 2.61 1.70 15.70
CA GLY A 108 2.45 1.86 14.25
C GLY A 108 1.01 2.06 13.78
N ASN A 109 0.04 2.29 14.67
CA ASN A 109 -1.37 2.51 14.29
C ASN A 109 -1.55 3.62 13.26
N LYS A 110 -0.95 4.81 13.50
CA LYS A 110 -1.03 5.94 12.54
C LYS A 110 -0.35 5.62 11.20
N ARG A 111 0.82 4.98 11.23
CA ARG A 111 1.57 4.56 10.04
C ARG A 111 0.77 3.57 9.20
N THR A 112 0.20 2.56 9.86
CA THR A 112 -0.62 1.52 9.23
C THR A 112 -1.91 2.10 8.68
N ALA A 113 -2.58 2.98 9.44
CA ALA A 113 -3.79 3.66 8.99
C ALA A 113 -3.55 4.55 7.78
N PHE A 114 -2.48 5.36 7.79
CA PHE A 114 -2.06 6.18 6.66
C PHE A 114 -1.82 5.32 5.41
N LEU A 115 -0.94 4.32 5.52
CA LEU A 115 -0.56 3.48 4.37
C LEU A 115 -1.75 2.71 3.81
N SER A 116 -2.54 2.06 4.68
CA SER A 116 -3.70 1.27 4.27
C SER A 116 -4.75 2.12 3.56
N SER A 117 -4.96 3.36 4.03
CA SER A 117 -5.94 4.27 3.42
C SER A 117 -5.46 4.79 2.08
N VAL A 118 -4.18 5.17 1.95
CA VAL A 118 -3.59 5.57 0.68
C VAL A 118 -3.61 4.41 -0.32
N PHE A 119 -3.24 3.20 0.13
CA PHE A 119 -3.28 1.99 -0.68
C PHE A 119 -4.69 1.68 -1.20
N PHE A 120 -5.70 1.73 -0.31
CA PHE A 120 -7.10 1.56 -0.69
C PHE A 120 -7.52 2.57 -1.77
N MET A 121 -7.26 3.87 -1.57
CA MET A 121 -7.58 4.89 -2.58
C MET A 121 -6.89 4.61 -3.91
N MET A 122 -5.64 4.15 -3.89
CA MET A 122 -4.88 3.80 -5.08
C MET A 122 -5.42 2.60 -5.84
N GLN A 123 -5.87 1.54 -5.14
CA GLN A 123 -6.55 0.40 -5.76
C GLN A 123 -7.80 0.84 -6.54
N HIS A 124 -8.38 1.98 -6.16
CA HIS A 124 -9.56 2.56 -6.80
C HIS A 124 -9.26 3.76 -7.73
N ASN A 125 -8.01 3.90 -8.18
CA ASN A 125 -7.54 4.94 -9.12
C ASN A 125 -7.60 6.38 -8.58
N TYR A 126 -7.47 6.55 -7.26
CA TYR A 126 -7.33 7.84 -6.62
C TYR A 126 -5.92 7.99 -6.06
N LEU A 127 -5.30 9.14 -6.34
CA LEU A 127 -3.98 9.49 -5.81
C LEU A 127 -4.04 10.78 -5.01
N PRO A 128 -3.16 10.95 -4.01
CA PRO A 128 -2.93 12.25 -3.39
C PRO A 128 -2.75 13.35 -4.43
N SER A 129 -3.49 14.43 -4.24
CA SER A 129 -3.49 15.63 -5.10
C SER A 129 -3.10 16.90 -4.33
N VAL A 130 -2.80 16.73 -3.05
CA VAL A 130 -2.24 17.70 -2.12
C VAL A 130 -0.84 17.23 -1.70
N ASP A 131 -0.10 18.12 -1.04
CA ASP A 131 1.16 17.73 -0.42
C ASP A 131 0.94 16.62 0.60
N ILE A 132 1.86 15.65 0.64
CA ILE A 132 1.72 14.47 1.51
C ILE A 132 1.70 14.85 2.99
N GLU A 133 2.37 15.95 3.35
CA GLU A 133 2.33 16.52 4.69
C GLU A 133 0.90 16.88 5.13
N ALA A 134 0.03 17.31 4.21
CA ALA A 134 -1.38 17.57 4.55
C ALA A 134 -2.16 16.30 4.92
N ILE A 135 -1.84 15.17 4.29
CA ILE A 135 -2.46 13.87 4.61
C ILE A 135 -1.89 13.34 5.93
N GLU A 136 -0.59 13.54 6.18
CA GLU A 136 0.07 13.23 7.44
C GLU A 136 -0.55 14.04 8.60
N ASP A 137 -0.66 15.35 8.45
CA ASP A 137 -1.26 16.26 9.42
C ASP A 137 -2.69 15.85 9.73
N PHE A 138 -3.45 15.48 8.71
CA PHE A 138 -4.82 15.03 8.90
C PHE A 138 -4.90 13.68 9.62
N THR A 139 -3.97 12.76 9.35
CA THR A 139 -3.84 11.51 10.11
C THR A 139 -3.59 11.78 11.59
N VAL A 140 -2.70 12.74 11.90
CA VAL A 140 -2.43 13.17 13.28
C VAL A 140 -3.66 13.86 13.89
N GLU A 141 -4.36 14.69 13.12
CA GLU A 141 -5.59 15.35 13.55
C GLU A 141 -6.63 14.34 14.00
N ILE A 142 -6.92 13.30 13.19
CA ILE A 142 -7.88 12.25 13.53
C ILE A 142 -7.52 11.59 14.87
N ALA A 143 -6.24 11.27 15.08
CA ALA A 143 -5.75 10.63 16.31
C ALA A 143 -5.90 11.54 17.54
N ASP A 144 -5.63 12.83 17.37
CA ASP A 144 -5.66 13.80 18.45
C ASP A 144 -7.04 14.39 18.74
N TYR A 145 -8.00 14.24 17.81
CA TYR A 145 -9.23 15.01 17.81
C TYR A 145 -10.03 14.82 19.11
N LYS A 146 -10.19 13.57 19.57
CA LYS A 146 -10.86 13.26 20.85
C LYS A 146 -10.17 13.90 22.04
N ARG A 147 -8.85 13.86 22.08
CA ARG A 147 -8.07 14.45 23.17
C ARG A 147 -8.24 15.97 23.22
N LYS A 148 -8.29 16.63 22.05
CA LYS A 148 -8.41 18.10 21.94
C LYS A 148 -9.84 18.60 22.15
N TRP A 149 -10.83 17.87 21.66
CA TRP A 149 -12.21 18.37 21.55
C TRP A 149 -13.26 17.55 22.31
N GLY A 150 -12.87 16.45 22.97
CA GLY A 150 -13.77 15.60 23.76
C GLY A 150 -14.73 14.72 22.95
N LYS A 151 -14.67 14.78 21.62
CA LYS A 151 -15.45 13.96 20.68
C LYS A 151 -14.54 13.46 19.56
N TYR A 152 -14.95 12.43 18.82
CA TYR A 152 -14.24 12.00 17.61
C TYR A 152 -14.68 12.81 16.38
N LEU A 153 -13.81 12.89 15.36
CA LEU A 153 -14.25 13.22 14.00
C LEU A 153 -15.20 12.13 13.51
N THR A 154 -16.28 12.53 12.86
CA THR A 154 -17.19 11.59 12.21
C THR A 154 -16.59 11.07 10.90
N VAL A 155 -17.05 9.91 10.44
CA VAL A 155 -16.65 9.37 9.13
C VAL A 155 -17.00 10.32 8.00
N GLU A 156 -18.14 11.03 8.09
CA GLU A 156 -18.57 12.03 7.12
C GLU A 156 -17.60 13.24 7.07
N GLU A 157 -17.15 13.74 8.21
CA GLU A 157 -16.14 14.81 8.28
C GLU A 157 -14.81 14.36 7.66
N ILE A 158 -14.38 13.11 7.93
CA ILE A 158 -13.17 12.54 7.34
C ILE A 158 -13.30 12.37 5.83
N SER A 159 -14.45 11.87 5.37
CA SER A 159 -14.79 11.65 3.96
C SER A 159 -14.78 12.95 3.17
N SER A 160 -15.38 14.01 3.73
CA SER A 160 -15.35 15.34 3.15
C SER A 160 -13.91 15.82 2.92
N THR A 161 -13.03 15.64 3.91
CA THR A 161 -11.62 16.03 3.78
C THR A 161 -10.89 15.17 2.74
N PHE A 162 -11.06 13.84 2.76
CA PHE A 162 -10.45 12.92 1.80
C PHE A 162 -10.78 13.29 0.34
N ARG A 163 -12.03 13.68 0.05
CA ARG A 163 -12.45 14.13 -1.29
C ARG A 163 -11.66 15.33 -1.81
N THR A 164 -11.14 16.17 -0.92
CA THR A 164 -10.30 17.32 -1.30
C THR A 164 -8.83 16.94 -1.47
N MET A 165 -8.39 15.89 -0.78
CA MET A 165 -7.00 15.44 -0.76
C MET A 165 -6.65 14.53 -1.92
N PHE A 166 -7.58 13.69 -2.40
CA PHE A 166 -7.32 12.74 -3.49
C PHE A 166 -8.07 13.13 -4.77
N ARG A 167 -7.46 12.84 -5.93
CA ARG A 167 -8.10 13.00 -7.25
C ARG A 167 -8.04 11.70 -8.05
N ARG A 168 -9.09 11.49 -8.83
CA ARG A 168 -9.16 10.38 -9.78
C ARG A 168 -8.11 10.60 -10.87
N GLN A 169 -7.35 9.56 -11.21
CA GLN A 169 -6.52 9.56 -12.40
C GLN A 169 -7.17 8.76 -13.53
N ASP A 170 -7.13 9.33 -14.74
CA ASP A 170 -7.63 8.68 -15.97
C ASP A 170 -6.67 7.59 -16.50
N ASN A 171 -5.45 7.53 -15.98
CA ASN A 171 -4.47 6.50 -16.35
C ASN A 171 -4.44 5.40 -15.30
N ARG A 172 -4.62 4.15 -15.76
CA ARG A 172 -4.40 2.93 -14.97
C ARG A 172 -3.08 3.02 -14.21
N ILE A 173 -3.18 2.92 -12.88
CA ILE A 173 -2.12 2.76 -11.86
C ILE A 173 -0.70 2.87 -12.42
N ALA A 174 -0.01 3.97 -12.10
CA ALA A 174 1.43 4.07 -12.28
C ALA A 174 2.10 3.27 -11.15
N TYR A 175 2.37 1.99 -11.41
CA TYR A 175 3.21 1.19 -10.53
C TYR A 175 4.61 1.80 -10.54
N ILE A 176 4.99 2.40 -9.41
CA ILE A 176 6.36 2.80 -9.16
C ILE A 176 7.11 1.50 -8.86
N VAL A 177 8.18 1.22 -9.57
CA VAL A 177 9.02 0.04 -9.30
C VAL A 177 10.48 0.45 -9.44
N THR A 178 11.35 -0.15 -8.65
CA THR A 178 12.79 -0.05 -8.81
C THR A 178 13.29 -0.92 -9.96
N PHE A 179 14.52 -0.69 -10.43
CA PHE A 179 15.13 -1.56 -11.44
C PHE A 179 15.30 -3.01 -10.93
N ASN A 180 15.50 -3.20 -9.63
CA ASN A 180 15.60 -4.53 -9.04
C ASN A 180 14.26 -5.29 -9.10
N GLU A 181 13.16 -4.61 -8.75
CA GLU A 181 11.80 -5.17 -8.85
C GLU A 181 11.42 -5.40 -10.31
N LEU A 182 11.73 -4.45 -11.21
CA LEU A 182 11.50 -4.60 -12.64
C LEU A 182 12.22 -5.84 -13.19
N GLN A 183 13.45 -6.10 -12.77
CA GLN A 183 14.18 -7.30 -13.16
C GLN A 183 13.47 -8.58 -12.67
N GLY A 184 12.88 -8.57 -11.47
CA GLY A 184 12.05 -9.66 -10.96
C GLY A 184 10.80 -9.90 -11.81
N LEU A 185 10.05 -8.84 -12.10
CA LEU A 185 8.84 -8.89 -12.93
C LEU A 185 9.14 -9.42 -14.34
N LEU A 186 10.22 -8.95 -14.97
CA LEU A 186 10.58 -9.35 -16.32
C LEU A 186 10.96 -10.84 -16.41
N ARG A 187 11.58 -11.40 -15.37
CA ARG A 187 11.96 -12.84 -15.34
C ARG A 187 10.75 -13.75 -15.45
N GLN A 188 9.62 -13.37 -14.88
CA GLN A 188 8.36 -14.13 -14.98
C GLN A 188 7.84 -14.22 -16.42
N HIS A 189 8.33 -13.36 -17.31
CA HIS A 189 7.90 -13.28 -18.71
C HIS A 189 9.05 -13.52 -19.71
N GLN A 190 10.09 -14.26 -19.32
CA GLN A 190 11.26 -14.56 -20.17
C GLN A 190 11.96 -13.29 -20.72
N CYS A 191 11.88 -12.20 -19.96
CA CYS A 191 12.54 -10.94 -20.28
C CYS A 191 13.56 -10.60 -19.17
N SER A 192 14.48 -9.71 -19.47
CA SER A 192 15.47 -9.25 -18.48
C SER A 192 15.98 -7.86 -18.79
N ILE A 193 16.69 -7.26 -17.84
CA ILE A 193 17.52 -6.08 -18.04
C ILE A 193 18.96 -6.42 -17.65
N GLY A 194 19.95 -5.90 -18.38
CA GLY A 194 21.33 -6.29 -18.16
C GLY A 194 22.33 -5.40 -18.89
N ASP A 195 23.60 -5.71 -18.69
CA ASP A 195 24.74 -5.03 -19.31
C ASP A 195 24.70 -3.49 -19.15
N PRO A 196 24.72 -2.98 -17.89
CA PRO A 196 24.67 -1.54 -17.64
C PRO A 196 25.90 -0.82 -18.25
N GLN A 197 25.65 0.28 -18.96
CA GLN A 197 26.66 1.11 -19.60
C GLN A 197 26.40 2.59 -19.29
N GLY A 198 27.19 3.15 -18.36
CA GLY A 198 26.99 4.50 -17.87
C GLY A 198 25.62 4.66 -17.20
N ASN A 199 24.83 5.63 -17.65
CA ASN A 199 23.48 5.90 -17.14
C ASN A 199 22.39 5.11 -17.88
N TYR A 200 22.70 3.94 -18.43
CA TYR A 200 21.75 3.15 -19.20
C TYR A 200 21.90 1.64 -18.98
N ILE A 201 20.82 0.91 -19.26
CA ILE A 201 20.77 -0.56 -19.18
C ILE A 201 19.98 -1.11 -20.39
N ASN A 202 20.39 -2.28 -20.88
CA ASN A 202 19.72 -2.95 -21.99
C ASN A 202 18.49 -3.72 -21.49
N VAL A 203 17.47 -3.83 -22.34
CA VAL A 203 16.27 -4.66 -22.12
C VAL A 203 16.28 -5.80 -23.11
N TYR A 204 16.01 -7.01 -22.64
CA TYR A 204 16.05 -8.24 -23.41
C TYR A 204 14.72 -8.98 -23.39
N ARG A 205 14.42 -9.66 -24.50
CA ARG A 205 13.37 -10.68 -24.61
C ARG A 205 14.03 -11.97 -25.10
N GLY A 206 14.13 -12.97 -24.24
CA GLY A 206 15.08 -14.07 -24.43
C GLY A 206 16.51 -13.51 -24.54
N GLU A 207 17.25 -13.90 -25.58
CA GLU A 207 18.62 -13.42 -25.84
C GLU A 207 18.67 -12.14 -26.68
N ASN A 208 17.53 -11.70 -27.24
CA ASN A 208 17.48 -10.56 -28.14
C ASN A 208 17.37 -9.25 -27.36
N ARG A 209 18.29 -8.32 -27.61
CA ARG A 209 18.19 -6.95 -27.10
C ARG A 209 17.07 -6.21 -27.83
N VAL A 210 16.05 -5.76 -27.09
CA VAL A 210 14.86 -5.09 -27.64
C VAL A 210 14.81 -3.60 -27.34
N ALA A 211 15.49 -3.12 -26.29
CA ALA A 211 15.53 -1.70 -25.96
C ALA A 211 16.77 -1.32 -25.14
N HIS A 212 16.93 -0.01 -24.92
CA HIS A 212 17.92 0.58 -24.04
C HIS A 212 17.24 1.72 -23.27
N ILE A 213 17.34 1.72 -21.94
CA ILE A 213 16.61 2.64 -21.06
C ILE A 213 17.56 3.31 -20.07
N GLY A 214 17.21 4.52 -19.62
CA GLY A 214 17.99 5.21 -18.60
C GLY A 214 18.05 4.41 -17.31
N PHE A 215 19.22 4.32 -16.69
CA PHE A 215 19.55 3.49 -15.54
C PHE A 215 20.44 4.27 -14.57
N PRO A 216 19.85 4.93 -13.57
CA PRO A 216 20.61 5.62 -12.52
C PRO A 216 21.07 4.68 -11.39
N GLY A 217 20.64 3.41 -11.38
CA GLY A 217 21.05 2.39 -10.43
C GLY A 217 19.96 1.37 -10.11
N TRP A 218 20.34 0.20 -9.57
CA TRP A 218 19.41 -0.91 -9.29
C TRP A 218 18.32 -0.58 -8.27
N SER A 219 18.64 0.22 -7.25
CA SER A 219 17.69 0.66 -6.21
C SER A 219 16.89 1.90 -6.58
N LYS A 220 17.05 2.43 -7.81
CA LYS A 220 16.34 3.63 -8.25
C LYS A 220 15.04 3.28 -8.94
N GLU A 221 14.07 4.19 -8.85
CA GLU A 221 12.79 4.06 -9.53
C GLU A 221 12.95 4.08 -11.04
N VAL A 222 12.16 3.24 -11.71
CA VAL A 222 12.08 3.20 -13.16
C VAL A 222 11.10 4.27 -13.60
N SER A 223 11.59 5.22 -14.42
CA SER A 223 10.73 6.27 -14.96
C SER A 223 9.56 5.69 -15.76
N ARG A 224 8.42 6.40 -15.77
CA ARG A 224 7.24 6.03 -16.56
C ARG A 224 7.55 5.77 -18.04
N ASN A 225 8.46 6.56 -18.62
CA ASN A 225 8.88 6.39 -20.01
C ASN A 225 9.68 5.11 -20.22
N ALA A 226 10.55 4.76 -19.27
CA ALA A 226 11.29 3.51 -19.30
C ALA A 226 10.35 2.31 -19.12
N ILE A 227 9.40 2.33 -18.19
CA ILE A 227 8.36 1.29 -18.04
C ILE A 227 7.54 1.13 -19.32
N SER A 228 7.08 2.24 -19.91
CA SER A 228 6.32 2.21 -21.17
C SER A 228 7.15 1.58 -22.29
N THR A 229 8.42 1.97 -22.42
CA THR A 229 9.35 1.41 -23.40
C THR A 229 9.55 -0.08 -23.18
N VAL A 230 9.85 -0.50 -21.95
CA VAL A 230 10.04 -1.90 -21.58
C VAL A 230 8.81 -2.70 -21.98
N ARG A 231 7.63 -2.35 -21.47
CA ARG A 231 6.39 -3.09 -21.73
C ARG A 231 6.07 -3.19 -23.22
N LYS A 232 6.22 -2.10 -23.96
CA LYS A 232 5.99 -2.08 -25.41
C LYS A 232 6.97 -3.00 -26.15
N MET A 233 8.26 -2.92 -25.82
CA MET A 233 9.33 -3.66 -26.53
C MET A 233 9.40 -5.14 -26.15
N THR A 234 8.97 -5.49 -24.93
CA THR A 234 8.85 -6.89 -24.49
C THR A 234 7.50 -7.52 -24.84
N GLY A 235 6.54 -6.71 -25.28
CA GLY A 235 5.19 -7.16 -25.61
C GLY A 235 4.31 -7.43 -24.38
N LEU A 236 4.65 -6.88 -23.21
CA LEU A 236 3.90 -6.99 -21.96
C LEU A 236 2.81 -5.90 -21.89
N ILE A 237 1.92 -5.96 -22.88
CA ILE A 237 0.83 -5.02 -23.14
C ILE A 237 -0.51 -5.76 -23.18
N PRO A 238 -1.65 -5.06 -22.95
CA PRO A 238 -2.97 -5.69 -22.86
C PRO A 238 -3.34 -6.55 -24.07
N GLU A 239 -2.90 -6.16 -25.27
CA GLU A 239 -3.16 -6.88 -26.52
C GLU A 239 -2.58 -8.30 -26.53
N ASN A 240 -1.56 -8.56 -25.69
CA ASN A 240 -0.94 -9.87 -25.51
C ASN A 240 -1.37 -10.55 -24.19
N GLY A 241 -2.45 -10.09 -23.56
CA GLY A 241 -2.98 -10.65 -22.31
C GLY A 241 -2.21 -10.26 -21.05
N VAL A 242 -1.32 -9.25 -21.13
CA VAL A 242 -0.53 -8.76 -20.01
C VAL A 242 -0.82 -7.29 -19.78
N ASP A 243 -1.90 -7.00 -19.05
CA ASP A 243 -2.21 -5.64 -18.65
C ASP A 243 -1.24 -5.14 -17.55
N ALA A 244 -1.39 -3.88 -17.13
CA ALA A 244 -0.49 -3.31 -16.11
C ALA A 244 -0.57 -4.10 -14.80
N GLN A 245 -1.77 -4.44 -14.36
CA GLN A 245 -2.01 -5.13 -13.10
C GLN A 245 -1.42 -6.54 -13.12
N VAL A 246 -1.53 -7.25 -14.24
CA VAL A 246 -0.90 -8.56 -14.46
C VAL A 246 0.62 -8.43 -14.48
N PHE A 247 1.17 -7.43 -15.17
CA PHE A 247 2.63 -7.23 -15.27
C PHE A 247 3.27 -6.89 -13.92
N PHE A 248 2.61 -6.06 -13.12
CA PHE A 248 3.12 -5.60 -11.82
C PHE A 248 2.72 -6.51 -10.66
N LYS A 249 2.07 -7.65 -10.93
CA LYS A 249 1.60 -8.60 -9.91
C LYS A 249 2.69 -9.12 -8.96
N GLY A 250 3.97 -8.99 -9.32
CA GLY A 250 5.12 -9.39 -8.49
C GLY A 250 5.91 -8.25 -7.82
N ALA A 251 5.52 -6.99 -7.99
CA ALA A 251 6.03 -5.89 -7.17
C ALA A 251 4.98 -5.64 -6.10
N ASP A 252 5.28 -5.94 -4.84
CA ASP A 252 4.34 -5.72 -3.75
C ASP A 252 3.99 -4.21 -3.71
N PRO A 253 2.75 -3.84 -4.06
CA PRO A 253 2.38 -2.44 -4.14
C PRO A 253 2.55 -1.73 -2.79
N LEU A 254 2.43 -2.46 -1.66
CA LEU A 254 2.62 -1.89 -0.34
C LEU A 254 4.10 -1.57 -0.08
N SER A 255 5.03 -2.46 -0.45
CA SER A 255 6.48 -2.19 -0.33
C SER A 255 6.91 -0.96 -1.13
N VAL A 256 6.37 -0.81 -2.34
CA VAL A 256 6.59 0.38 -3.19
C VAL A 256 6.07 1.63 -2.49
N LEU A 257 4.85 1.57 -1.94
CA LEU A 257 4.26 2.71 -1.25
C LEU A 257 5.02 3.07 0.01
N ILE A 258 5.55 2.09 0.74
CA ILE A 258 6.40 2.33 1.91
C ILE A 258 7.66 3.09 1.51
N GLY A 259 8.32 2.71 0.42
CA GLY A 259 9.47 3.47 -0.10
C GLY A 259 9.10 4.89 -0.51
N HIS A 260 7.99 5.06 -1.24
CA HIS A 260 7.52 6.38 -1.68
C HIS A 260 7.09 7.29 -0.51
N TYR A 261 6.51 6.71 0.54
CA TYR A 261 6.03 7.42 1.73
C TYR A 261 6.91 7.22 2.96
N GLU A 262 8.18 6.85 2.78
CA GLU A 262 9.10 6.53 3.88
C GLU A 262 9.19 7.67 4.88
N GLU A 263 9.45 8.89 4.42
CA GLU A 263 9.59 10.07 5.28
C GLU A 263 8.31 10.43 6.05
N PRO A 264 7.12 10.50 5.40
CA PRO A 264 5.85 10.62 6.12
C PRO A 264 5.64 9.52 7.17
N LEU A 265 5.89 8.26 6.81
CA LEU A 265 5.75 7.14 7.74
C LEU A 265 6.73 7.27 8.92
N ARG A 266 7.97 7.70 8.67
CA ARG A 266 8.99 7.97 9.69
C ARG A 266 8.51 9.02 10.70
N ARG A 267 7.98 10.15 10.20
CA ARG A 267 7.46 11.22 11.07
C ARG A 267 6.23 10.79 11.87
N LEU A 268 5.32 10.02 11.30
CA LEU A 268 4.13 9.51 12.00
C LEU A 268 4.46 8.61 13.20
N ALA A 269 5.67 8.06 13.31
CA ALA A 269 6.11 7.32 14.49
C ALA A 269 6.23 8.22 15.74
N PHE A 270 6.49 9.52 15.56
CA PHE A 270 6.81 10.46 16.65
C PHE A 270 5.77 11.56 16.87
N ARG A 271 4.75 11.64 16.01
CA ARG A 271 3.70 12.65 16.05
C ARG A 271 2.45 12.19 16.79
#